data_AF-A0A2L2BN52-F1
#
_entry.id   AF-A0A2L2BN52-F1
#
_cell.length_a   1.000
_cell.length_b   1.000
_cell.length_c   1.000
_cell.angle_alpha   90.00
_cell.angle_beta   90.00
_cell.angle_gamma   90.00
#
_symmetry.space_group_name_H-M   'P 1'
#
loop_
_entity.id
_entity.type
_entity.pdbx_description
1 polymer ?
#
loop_
_entity_poly.entity_id
_entity_poly.type
_entity_poly.pdbx_seq_one_letter_code
_entity_poly.pdbx_strand_id
1 'polypeptide(L)'
;MMDIQFYGFLHLRDSQQSTVNVQVSSFLDQVRIYASNALTVSRSLAAYDLPFTLLTNQPELIRTAHPEAANEVNVVEIPFSTHVPEGVRFFSGHYKLDVFRYLGQHTHRYMAAIDLDMLAINPPPESLRYYVENGVALAYDITAQVAPSTTPDALRNQLEDILGRPSPGRWSGGEFLAGPPEFFSALTRASESIYERYLELIPSAARVGNEPYQAAALDILRHEGYRIDDAGTLGLVARYWNMPTKHHQAPFRTFAHHFMLHLPVDKFILEKISRRGRLAPGDALRHYRHLKWQWLALELAARVRKALHTSKAKRG
;
A
#
# COMPACT_ATOMS: atom_id res chain seq x y z
N MET A 1 -20.54 8.21 14.89
CA MET A 1 -19.77 7.88 13.67
C MET A 1 -18.30 7.97 14.03
N MET A 2 -17.46 7.06 13.55
CA MET A 2 -16.03 7.06 13.89
C MET A 2 -15.35 8.19 13.11
N ASP A 3 -14.68 9.13 13.80
CA ASP A 3 -14.03 10.27 13.14
C ASP A 3 -12.64 9.90 12.62
N ILE A 4 -12.64 9.20 11.48
CA ILE A 4 -11.43 8.81 10.75
C ILE A 4 -11.55 9.22 9.28
N GLN A 5 -10.46 9.72 8.70
CA GLN A 5 -10.35 9.96 7.25
C GLN A 5 -9.32 9.03 6.64
N PHE A 6 -9.71 8.31 5.58
CA PHE A 6 -8.76 7.52 4.80
C PHE A 6 -8.19 8.34 3.65
N TYR A 7 -6.90 8.15 3.40
CA TYR A 7 -6.14 8.75 2.32
C TYR A 7 -5.38 7.67 1.57
N GLY A 8 -5.46 7.70 0.24
CA GLY A 8 -4.52 7.01 -0.64
C GLY A 8 -3.82 8.06 -1.51
N PHE A 9 -2.74 7.68 -2.19
CA PHE A 9 -2.08 8.60 -3.12
C PHE A 9 -1.71 7.94 -4.44
N LEU A 10 -1.65 8.76 -5.48
CA LEU A 10 -1.24 8.40 -6.82
C LEU A 10 -0.31 9.48 -7.37
N HIS A 11 0.99 9.25 -7.21
CA HIS A 11 2.03 10.06 -7.84
C HIS A 11 2.24 9.61 -9.29
N LEU A 12 2.00 10.52 -10.23
CA LEU A 12 2.05 10.31 -11.67
C LEU A 12 3.30 10.98 -12.28
N ARG A 13 4.13 10.18 -12.95
CA ARG A 13 5.29 10.66 -13.71
C ARG A 13 5.52 9.75 -14.92
N ASP A 14 5.29 10.29 -16.12
CA ASP A 14 5.34 9.54 -17.38
C ASP A 14 6.74 8.94 -17.66
N SER A 15 7.79 9.65 -17.26
CA SER A 15 9.18 9.19 -17.44
C SER A 15 9.58 8.00 -16.57
N GLN A 16 8.73 7.54 -15.64
CA GLN A 16 9.00 6.45 -14.71
C GLN A 16 7.84 5.45 -14.71
N GLN A 17 7.80 4.55 -15.70
CA GLN A 17 6.83 3.45 -15.71
C GLN A 17 7.03 2.55 -14.48
N SER A 18 5.95 2.20 -13.78
CA SER A 18 6.06 1.30 -12.62
C SER A 18 6.35 -0.13 -13.10
N THR A 19 7.62 -0.48 -13.20
CA THR A 19 8.07 -1.79 -13.76
C THR A 19 7.77 -3.00 -12.88
N VAL A 20 7.26 -2.82 -11.66
CA VAL A 20 7.36 -3.88 -10.64
C VAL A 20 6.14 -4.80 -10.53
N ASN A 21 4.90 -4.35 -10.79
CA ASN A 21 3.69 -5.18 -10.55
C ASN A 21 2.57 -5.09 -11.61
N VAL A 22 2.68 -4.22 -12.61
CA VAL A 22 1.69 -4.12 -13.70
C VAL A 22 2.42 -3.94 -15.02
N GLN A 23 2.36 -4.94 -15.90
CA GLN A 23 2.76 -4.77 -17.29
C GLN A 23 1.60 -4.13 -18.04
N VAL A 24 1.69 -2.83 -18.30
CA VAL A 24 0.69 -2.06 -19.06
C VAL A 24 1.17 -1.79 -20.47
N SER A 25 0.22 -1.63 -21.40
CA SER A 25 0.47 -1.20 -22.77
C SER A 25 0.86 0.27 -22.89
N SER A 26 0.46 1.10 -21.93
CA SER A 26 0.74 2.54 -21.92
C SER A 26 0.72 3.12 -20.50
N PHE A 27 1.35 4.30 -20.32
CA PHE A 27 1.26 5.06 -19.07
C PHE A 27 -0.21 5.41 -18.72
N LEU A 28 -1.04 5.74 -19.72
CA LEU A 28 -2.45 6.04 -19.50
C LEU A 28 -3.23 4.83 -18.96
N ASP A 29 -2.93 3.62 -19.43
CA ASP A 29 -3.53 2.39 -18.89
C ASP A 29 -3.11 2.16 -17.43
N GLN A 30 -1.87 2.50 -17.08
CA GLN A 30 -1.40 2.48 -15.69
C GLN A 30 -2.25 3.41 -14.81
N VAL A 31 -2.42 4.67 -15.25
CA VAL A 31 -3.26 5.66 -14.56
C VAL A 31 -4.66 5.11 -14.37
N ARG A 32 -5.25 4.53 -15.43
CA ARG A 32 -6.62 3.99 -15.41
C ARG A 32 -6.77 2.84 -14.41
N ILE A 33 -5.81 1.92 -14.32
CA ILE A 33 -5.83 0.82 -13.34
C ILE A 33 -5.76 1.38 -11.92
N TYR A 34 -4.82 2.27 -11.62
CA TYR A 34 -4.70 2.83 -10.27
C TYR A 34 -5.91 3.72 -9.89
N ALA A 35 -6.48 4.47 -10.83
CA ALA A 35 -7.73 5.20 -10.62
C ALA A 35 -8.91 4.26 -10.33
N SER A 36 -8.97 3.11 -11.02
CA SER A 36 -9.99 2.08 -10.74
C SER A 36 -9.82 1.46 -9.36
N ASN A 37 -8.56 1.28 -8.92
CA ASN A 37 -8.26 0.79 -7.58
C ASN A 37 -8.68 1.81 -6.51
N ALA A 38 -8.36 3.09 -6.70
CA ALA A 38 -8.82 4.16 -5.82
C ALA A 38 -10.35 4.23 -5.74
N LEU A 39 -11.05 4.08 -6.87
CA LEU A 39 -12.52 4.00 -6.91
C LEU A 39 -13.04 2.78 -6.13
N THR A 40 -12.38 1.64 -6.24
CA THR A 40 -12.74 0.42 -5.50
C THR A 40 -12.56 0.60 -4.00
N VAL A 41 -11.42 1.16 -3.56
CA VAL A 41 -11.14 1.50 -2.17
C VAL A 41 -12.23 2.43 -1.64
N SER A 42 -12.49 3.54 -2.34
CA SER A 42 -13.50 4.53 -2.00
C SER A 42 -14.87 3.89 -1.79
N ARG A 43 -15.35 3.10 -2.77
CA ARG A 43 -16.66 2.44 -2.70
C ARG A 43 -16.71 1.38 -1.60
N SER A 44 -15.63 0.65 -1.35
CA SER A 44 -15.57 -0.35 -0.29
C SER A 44 -15.59 0.27 1.11
N LEU A 45 -14.96 1.43 1.29
CA LEU A 45 -15.00 2.21 2.54
C LEU A 45 -16.37 2.88 2.73
N ALA A 46 -16.94 3.44 1.66
CA ALA A 46 -18.27 4.05 1.68
C ALA A 46 -19.39 3.06 2.04
N ALA A 47 -19.19 1.76 1.77
CA ALA A 47 -20.11 0.70 2.21
C ALA A 47 -20.21 0.62 3.75
N TYR A 48 -19.25 1.17 4.48
CA TYR A 48 -19.20 1.23 5.95
C TYR A 48 -19.22 2.68 6.47
N ASP A 49 -19.72 3.62 5.66
CA ASP A 49 -19.79 5.06 5.97
C ASP A 49 -18.43 5.69 6.32
N LEU A 50 -17.34 5.16 5.74
CA LEU A 50 -15.99 5.67 5.92
C LEU A 50 -15.55 6.49 4.70
N PRO A 51 -15.06 7.73 4.89
CA PRO A 51 -14.67 8.60 3.79
C PRO A 51 -13.24 8.30 3.30
N PHE A 52 -13.03 8.53 2.01
CA PHE A 52 -11.74 8.34 1.34
C PHE A 52 -11.38 9.54 0.47
N THR A 53 -10.11 9.92 0.48
CA THR A 53 -9.53 10.99 -0.35
C THR A 53 -8.32 10.45 -1.11
N LEU A 54 -8.24 10.74 -2.41
CA LEU A 54 -7.08 10.42 -3.25
C LEU A 54 -6.20 11.66 -3.42
N LEU A 55 -4.94 11.57 -3.00
CA LEU A 55 -3.94 12.60 -3.17
C LEU A 55 -3.17 12.38 -4.48
N THR A 56 -2.93 13.41 -5.28
CA THR A 56 -2.22 13.29 -6.57
C THR A 56 -1.51 14.58 -6.96
N ASN A 57 -0.53 14.50 -7.87
CA ASN A 57 0.08 15.67 -8.52
C ASN A 57 -0.58 16.04 -9.85
N GLN A 58 -1.49 15.21 -10.37
CA GLN A 58 -2.08 15.41 -11.71
C GLN A 58 -3.56 15.01 -11.74
N PRO A 59 -4.46 15.78 -11.08
CA PRO A 59 -5.89 15.44 -11.03
C PRO A 59 -6.54 15.41 -12.42
N GLU A 60 -6.14 16.30 -13.33
CA GLU A 60 -6.70 16.35 -14.69
C GLU A 60 -6.33 15.13 -15.53
N LEU A 61 -5.17 14.51 -15.28
CA LEU A 61 -4.80 13.26 -15.94
C LEU A 61 -5.68 12.10 -15.46
N ILE A 62 -6.05 12.07 -14.18
CA ILE A 62 -7.01 11.11 -13.65
C ILE A 62 -8.39 11.35 -14.27
N ARG A 63 -8.83 12.61 -14.38
CA ARG A 63 -10.11 12.98 -15.03
C ARG A 63 -10.17 12.50 -16.47
N THR A 64 -9.07 12.65 -17.21
CA THR A 64 -8.96 12.21 -18.59
C THR A 64 -8.93 10.68 -18.71
N ALA A 65 -8.13 10.01 -17.86
CA ALA A 65 -7.95 8.56 -17.92
C ALA A 65 -9.16 7.77 -17.41
N HIS A 66 -9.87 8.30 -16.40
CA HIS A 66 -10.96 7.61 -15.72
C HIS A 66 -12.02 8.59 -15.16
N PRO A 67 -12.89 9.17 -16.01
CA PRO A 67 -13.88 10.19 -15.61
C PRO A 67 -14.78 9.78 -14.44
N GLU A 68 -15.22 8.52 -14.38
CA GLU A 68 -16.04 8.00 -13.28
C GLU A 68 -15.31 8.08 -11.92
N ALA A 69 -14.01 7.78 -11.88
CA ALA A 69 -13.24 7.82 -10.66
C ALA A 69 -13.02 9.27 -10.21
N ALA A 70 -12.77 10.17 -11.15
CA ALA A 70 -12.64 11.61 -10.86
C ALA A 70 -13.94 12.25 -10.36
N ASN A 71 -15.10 11.67 -10.68
CA ASN A 71 -16.41 12.17 -10.22
C ASN A 71 -16.81 11.60 -8.85
N GLU A 72 -16.44 10.36 -8.54
CA GLU A 72 -16.88 9.67 -7.31
C GLU A 72 -15.86 9.65 -6.18
N VAL A 73 -14.58 9.78 -6.51
CA VAL A 73 -13.51 9.86 -5.51
C VAL A 73 -13.22 11.33 -5.22
N ASN A 74 -13.12 11.69 -3.94
CA ASN A 74 -12.60 13.01 -3.58
C ASN A 74 -11.11 13.07 -3.95
N VAL A 75 -10.77 13.79 -5.02
CA VAL A 75 -9.38 13.94 -5.49
C VAL A 75 -8.84 15.30 -5.06
N VAL A 76 -7.71 15.28 -4.36
CA VAL A 76 -7.03 16.49 -3.88
C VAL A 76 -5.63 16.54 -4.48
N GLU A 77 -5.29 17.69 -5.08
CA GLU A 77 -3.94 17.94 -5.57
C GLU A 77 -3.03 18.35 -4.41
N ILE A 78 -1.84 17.74 -4.34
CA ILE A 78 -0.79 18.15 -3.39
C ILE A 78 0.55 18.28 -4.12
N PRO A 79 1.46 19.16 -3.65
CA PRO A 79 2.81 19.20 -4.17
C PRO A 79 3.58 17.96 -3.73
N PHE A 80 4.27 17.34 -4.69
CA PHE A 80 5.19 16.24 -4.45
C PHE A 80 6.61 16.73 -4.69
N SER A 81 7.31 17.11 -3.61
CA SER A 81 8.61 17.78 -3.68
C SER A 81 9.77 16.92 -3.20
N THR A 82 9.51 15.71 -2.68
CA THR A 82 10.56 14.78 -2.26
C THR A 82 11.51 14.49 -3.42
N HIS A 83 12.80 14.71 -3.20
CA HIS A 83 13.83 14.30 -4.16
C HIS A 83 13.95 12.77 -4.17
N VAL A 84 13.83 12.19 -5.35
CA VAL A 84 13.94 10.74 -5.55
C VAL A 84 14.87 10.52 -6.75
N PRO A 85 16.01 9.82 -6.58
CA PRO A 85 16.89 9.50 -7.69
C PRO A 85 16.15 8.73 -8.79
N GLU A 86 16.48 9.00 -10.05
CA GLU A 86 15.83 8.32 -11.17
C GLU A 86 16.23 6.83 -11.24
N GLY A 87 15.32 5.99 -11.75
CA GLY A 87 15.59 4.57 -11.94
C GLY A 87 15.55 3.72 -10.66
N VAL A 88 15.29 4.32 -9.49
CA VAL A 88 15.09 3.55 -8.26
C VAL A 88 13.82 2.71 -8.36
N ARG A 89 13.88 1.50 -7.81
CA ARG A 89 12.69 0.64 -7.71
C ARG A 89 11.65 1.33 -6.84
N PHE A 90 10.38 1.17 -7.22
CA PHE A 90 9.27 1.76 -6.48
C PHE A 90 9.37 3.29 -6.35
N PHE A 91 9.79 3.94 -7.44
CA PHE A 91 9.93 5.38 -7.56
C PHE A 91 8.78 6.17 -6.92
N SER A 92 7.53 5.89 -7.30
CA SER A 92 6.35 6.57 -6.73
C SER A 92 6.13 6.31 -5.23
N GLY A 93 6.62 5.22 -4.64
CA GLY A 93 6.47 4.94 -3.20
C GLY A 93 7.22 5.93 -2.30
N HIS A 94 8.32 6.51 -2.80
CA HIS A 94 9.14 7.45 -2.04
C HIS A 94 8.42 8.77 -1.73
N TYR A 95 7.45 9.12 -2.58
CA TYR A 95 6.61 10.31 -2.43
C TYR A 95 5.57 10.19 -1.31
N LYS A 96 5.52 9.06 -0.60
CA LYS A 96 4.76 8.90 0.63
C LYS A 96 5.24 9.87 1.74
N LEU A 97 6.49 10.30 1.70
CA LEU A 97 6.98 11.36 2.58
C LEU A 97 6.22 12.69 2.40
N ASP A 98 5.83 13.05 1.17
CA ASP A 98 4.99 14.23 0.91
C ASP A 98 3.56 14.05 1.44
N VAL A 99 3.05 12.82 1.41
CA VAL A 99 1.77 12.47 2.04
C VAL A 99 1.87 12.67 3.55
N PHE A 100 2.94 12.25 4.21
CA PHE A 100 3.12 12.49 5.64
C PHE A 100 3.17 13.97 5.98
N ARG A 101 3.88 14.79 5.18
CA ARG A 101 3.88 16.25 5.31
C ARG A 101 2.47 16.82 5.25
N TYR A 102 1.70 16.41 4.24
CA TYR A 102 0.32 16.87 4.06
C TYR A 102 -0.58 16.46 5.24
N LEU A 103 -0.52 15.21 5.69
CA LEU A 103 -1.32 14.73 6.81
C LEU A 103 -0.92 15.42 8.12
N GLY A 104 0.37 15.66 8.34
CA GLY A 104 0.88 16.37 9.53
C GLY A 104 0.47 17.84 9.64
N GLN A 105 -0.10 18.44 8.59
CA GLN A 105 -0.61 19.82 8.59
C GLN A 105 -2.08 19.94 9.02
N HIS A 106 -2.78 18.82 9.19
CA HIS A 106 -4.17 18.83 9.66
C HIS A 106 -4.23 19.07 11.18
N THR A 107 -5.39 19.45 11.71
CA THR A 107 -5.49 19.89 13.12
C THR A 107 -6.26 18.94 14.05
N HIS A 108 -7.29 18.23 13.58
CA HIS A 108 -8.23 17.58 14.52
C HIS A 108 -8.70 16.18 14.15
N ARG A 109 -8.25 15.61 13.04
CA ARG A 109 -8.82 14.36 12.54
C ARG A 109 -7.85 13.21 12.63
N TYR A 110 -8.30 12.05 13.11
CA TYR A 110 -7.54 10.82 13.01
C TYR A 110 -7.52 10.38 11.53
N MET A 111 -6.36 10.01 11.01
CA MET A 111 -6.18 9.77 9.58
C MET A 111 -5.52 8.42 9.35
N ALA A 112 -5.87 7.77 8.25
CA ALA A 112 -5.24 6.54 7.78
C ALA A 112 -4.68 6.74 6.38
N ALA A 113 -3.36 6.58 6.23
CA ALA A 113 -2.69 6.47 4.94
C ALA A 113 -2.67 4.98 4.52
N ILE A 114 -3.24 4.69 3.35
CA ILE A 114 -3.41 3.33 2.82
C ILE A 114 -2.94 3.23 1.38
N ASP A 115 -2.44 2.06 0.97
CA ASP A 115 -2.14 1.79 -0.43
C ASP A 115 -3.44 1.68 -1.27
N LEU A 116 -3.33 1.88 -2.59
CA LEU A 116 -4.50 1.81 -3.48
C LEU A 116 -4.94 0.37 -3.77
N ASP A 117 -4.10 -0.63 -3.52
CA ASP A 117 -4.46 -2.04 -3.63
C ASP A 117 -5.03 -2.64 -2.33
N MET A 118 -5.74 -1.80 -1.58
CA MET A 118 -6.49 -2.15 -0.39
C MET A 118 -7.96 -2.43 -0.74
N LEU A 119 -8.65 -3.19 0.10
CA LEU A 119 -10.09 -3.46 -0.06
C LEU A 119 -10.74 -3.62 1.32
N ALA A 120 -11.69 -2.75 1.66
CA ALA A 120 -12.50 -2.91 2.86
C ALA A 120 -13.54 -4.02 2.64
N ILE A 121 -13.45 -5.10 3.41
CA ILE A 121 -14.23 -6.33 3.21
C ILE A 121 -15.24 -6.61 4.33
N ASN A 122 -15.06 -6.00 5.50
CA ASN A 122 -15.91 -6.13 6.69
C ASN A 122 -16.08 -4.75 7.36
N PRO A 123 -16.94 -4.57 8.37
CA PRO A 123 -16.91 -3.36 9.20
C PRO A 123 -15.58 -3.24 9.96
N PRO A 124 -15.14 -2.01 10.32
CA PRO A 124 -13.99 -1.83 11.20
C PRO A 124 -14.26 -2.49 12.56
N PRO A 125 -13.24 -3.13 13.18
CA PRO A 125 -13.38 -3.72 14.51
C PRO A 125 -13.66 -2.63 15.54
N GLU A 126 -14.41 -2.98 16.59
CA GLU A 126 -14.76 -2.04 17.67
C GLU A 126 -13.51 -1.45 18.35
N SER A 127 -12.44 -2.24 18.43
CA SER A 127 -11.14 -1.80 18.95
C SER A 127 -10.61 -0.56 18.26
N LEU A 128 -10.90 -0.33 16.97
CA LEU A 128 -10.45 0.86 16.24
C LEU A 128 -10.91 2.16 16.90
N ARG A 129 -12.08 2.15 17.54
CA ARG A 129 -12.62 3.32 18.23
C ARG A 129 -11.68 3.81 19.33
N TYR A 130 -11.12 2.88 20.11
CA TYR A 130 -10.15 3.22 21.16
C TYR A 130 -8.94 3.97 20.58
N TYR A 131 -8.41 3.51 19.45
CA TYR A 131 -7.25 4.14 18.80
C TYR A 131 -7.56 5.55 18.30
N VAL A 132 -8.73 5.72 17.68
CA VAL A 132 -9.21 7.02 17.20
C VAL A 132 -9.40 8.00 18.36
N GLU A 133 -10.10 7.58 19.43
CA GLU A 133 -10.42 8.44 20.58
C GLU A 133 -9.20 8.80 21.43
N ASN A 134 -8.19 7.93 21.48
CA ASN A 134 -6.98 8.14 22.30
C ASN A 134 -5.77 8.60 21.47
N GLY A 135 -5.93 8.84 20.17
CA GLY A 135 -4.84 9.27 19.28
C GLY A 135 -3.67 8.27 19.21
N VAL A 136 -3.91 6.98 19.45
CA VAL A 136 -2.83 5.97 19.45
C VAL A 136 -2.52 5.58 18.01
N ALA A 137 -1.26 5.76 17.60
CA ALA A 137 -0.84 5.44 16.25
C ALA A 137 -0.85 3.93 15.96
N LEU A 138 -1.09 3.61 14.70
CA LEU A 138 -1.17 2.26 14.15
C LEU A 138 -0.25 2.15 12.94
N ALA A 139 0.50 1.05 12.88
CA ALA A 139 1.27 0.68 11.70
C ALA A 139 1.12 -0.81 11.46
N TYR A 140 1.04 -1.25 10.21
CA TYR A 140 0.95 -2.68 9.93
C TYR A 140 2.33 -3.33 9.88
N ASP A 141 2.59 -4.26 10.80
CA ASP A 141 3.83 -5.04 10.86
C ASP A 141 3.80 -6.20 9.86
N ILE A 142 4.70 -6.16 8.88
CA ILE A 142 4.82 -7.18 7.83
C ILE A 142 6.10 -8.01 7.98
N THR A 143 6.81 -7.90 9.11
CA THR A 143 8.11 -8.55 9.34
C THR A 143 8.08 -10.04 9.00
N ALA A 144 7.09 -10.77 9.51
CA ALA A 144 6.94 -12.21 9.27
C ALA A 144 6.70 -12.58 7.78
N GLN A 145 6.24 -11.64 6.96
CA GLN A 145 5.92 -11.85 5.56
C GLN A 145 7.08 -11.48 4.63
N VAL A 146 7.93 -10.53 5.06
CA VAL A 146 9.11 -10.10 4.31
C VAL A 146 10.38 -10.87 4.70
N ALA A 147 10.55 -11.23 5.97
CA ALA A 147 11.75 -11.90 6.47
C ALA A 147 12.08 -13.21 5.74
N PRO A 148 11.12 -14.12 5.44
CA PRO A 148 11.43 -15.39 4.75
C PRO A 148 11.95 -15.22 3.33
N SER A 149 11.77 -14.03 2.75
CA SER A 149 12.23 -13.77 1.40
C SER A 149 13.68 -13.28 1.35
N THR A 150 14.28 -12.86 2.47
CA THR A 150 15.63 -12.29 2.55
C THR A 150 16.61 -13.19 3.32
N THR A 151 17.91 -12.87 3.30
CA THR A 151 18.88 -13.55 4.16
C THR A 151 18.62 -13.23 5.63
N PRO A 152 19.02 -14.11 6.56
CA PRO A 152 18.96 -13.82 8.00
C PRO A 152 19.54 -12.44 8.30
N ASP A 153 18.90 -11.73 9.23
CA ASP A 153 19.28 -10.39 9.70
C ASP A 153 19.30 -9.26 8.66
N ALA A 154 19.03 -9.51 7.38
CA ALA A 154 19.09 -8.46 6.35
C ALA A 154 18.18 -7.27 6.63
N LEU A 155 16.97 -7.50 7.16
CA LEU A 155 16.06 -6.41 7.53
C LEU A 155 16.63 -5.58 8.68
N ARG A 156 17.16 -6.25 9.71
CA ARG A 156 17.79 -5.59 10.86
C ARG A 156 18.98 -4.77 10.38
N ASN A 157 19.93 -5.39 9.67
CA ASN A 157 21.13 -4.72 9.17
C ASN A 157 20.78 -3.52 8.29
N GLN A 158 19.78 -3.64 7.42
CA GLN A 158 19.33 -2.52 6.58
C GLN A 158 18.78 -1.34 7.41
N LEU A 159 18.02 -1.62 8.48
CA LEU A 159 17.55 -0.57 9.38
C LEU A 159 18.72 0.04 10.17
N GLU A 160 19.65 -0.78 10.68
CA GLU A 160 20.84 -0.32 11.41
C GLU A 160 21.76 0.53 10.52
N ASP A 161 21.91 0.15 9.25
CA ASP A 161 22.66 0.90 8.25
C ASP A 161 22.05 2.28 8.01
N ILE A 162 20.72 2.42 8.01
CA ILE A 162 20.04 3.71 7.88
C ILE A 162 20.11 4.51 9.19
N LEU A 163 19.85 3.85 10.32
CA LEU A 163 19.71 4.48 11.64
C LEU A 163 21.05 4.85 12.28
N GLY A 164 22.14 4.16 11.92
CA GLY A 164 23.43 4.29 12.59
C GLY A 164 23.45 3.78 14.03
N ARG A 165 22.46 2.96 14.43
CA ARG A 165 22.33 2.35 15.76
C ARG A 165 21.62 0.99 15.67
N PRO A 166 21.69 0.14 16.72
CA PRO A 166 20.96 -1.12 16.75
C PRO A 166 19.45 -0.95 16.58
N SER A 167 18.81 -1.93 15.94
CA SER A 167 17.36 -1.99 15.73
C SER A 167 16.80 -3.39 16.02
N PRO A 168 15.56 -3.50 16.53
CA PRO A 168 14.85 -4.78 16.62
C PRO A 168 14.54 -5.41 15.25
N GLY A 169 14.75 -4.72 14.13
CA GLY A 169 14.48 -5.27 12.80
C GLY A 169 12.99 -5.34 12.45
N ARG A 170 12.15 -4.56 13.14
CA ARG A 170 10.70 -4.52 12.89
C ARG A 170 10.40 -3.80 11.58
N TRP A 171 9.73 -4.49 10.67
CA TRP A 171 9.40 -4.00 9.35
C TRP A 171 7.92 -3.69 9.20
N SER A 172 7.56 -2.41 9.24
CA SER A 172 6.21 -1.97 8.91
C SER A 172 6.11 -1.60 7.43
N GLY A 173 5.13 -2.16 6.73
CA GLY A 173 4.82 -1.76 5.36
C GLY A 173 4.16 -0.38 5.35
N GLY A 174 4.36 0.40 4.28
CA GLY A 174 3.60 1.64 4.08
C GLY A 174 2.18 1.43 3.59
N GLU A 175 1.72 0.18 3.56
CA GLU A 175 0.38 -0.22 3.11
C GLU A 175 -0.74 0.18 4.07
N PHE A 176 -0.43 0.36 5.36
CA PHE A 176 -1.35 0.94 6.32
C PHE A 176 -0.60 1.63 7.46
N LEU A 177 -0.86 2.93 7.61
CA LEU A 177 -0.46 3.75 8.74
C LEU A 177 -1.67 4.57 9.18
N ALA A 178 -1.91 4.68 10.47
CA ALA A 178 -2.96 5.57 10.97
C ALA A 178 -2.55 6.25 12.26
N GLY A 179 -3.05 7.45 12.50
CA GLY A 179 -2.70 8.24 13.67
C GLY A 179 -3.29 9.64 13.59
N PRO A 180 -3.13 10.43 14.66
CA PRO A 180 -3.48 11.83 14.66
C PRO A 180 -2.44 12.66 13.87
N PRO A 181 -2.71 13.93 13.51
CA PRO A 181 -1.79 14.74 12.72
C PRO A 181 -0.38 14.86 13.32
N GLU A 182 -0.27 14.93 14.65
CA GLU A 182 1.01 15.00 15.36
C GLU A 182 1.88 13.75 15.13
N PHE A 183 1.26 12.58 14.92
CA PHE A 183 1.99 11.37 14.56
C PHE A 183 2.61 11.50 13.16
N PHE A 184 1.85 11.99 12.17
CA PHE A 184 2.39 12.20 10.82
C PHE A 184 3.43 13.32 10.77
N SER A 185 3.26 14.37 11.58
CA SER A 185 4.26 15.43 11.75
C SER A 185 5.57 14.88 12.32
N ALA A 186 5.49 14.02 13.36
CA ALA A 186 6.66 13.35 13.92
C ALA A 186 7.30 12.37 12.95
N LEU A 187 6.49 11.56 12.25
CA LEU A 187 6.95 10.60 11.25
C LEU A 187 7.67 11.30 10.09
N THR A 188 7.19 12.47 9.67
CA THR A 188 7.84 13.31 8.67
C THR A 188 9.22 13.73 9.13
N ARG A 189 9.34 14.35 10.33
CA ARG A 189 10.63 14.77 10.89
C ARG A 189 11.61 13.61 11.03
N ALA A 190 11.14 12.48 11.56
CA ALA A 190 11.95 11.28 11.70
C ALA A 190 12.44 10.77 10.34
N SER A 191 11.55 10.72 9.33
CA SER A 191 11.91 10.30 7.96
C SER A 191 12.94 11.25 7.32
N GLU A 192 12.74 12.56 7.44
CA GLU A 192 13.66 13.57 6.89
C GLU A 192 15.04 13.50 7.55
N SER A 193 15.11 13.22 8.85
CA SER A 193 16.39 13.13 9.60
C SER A 193 17.32 12.01 9.10
N ILE A 194 16.77 10.99 8.44
CA ILE A 194 17.51 9.82 7.91
C ILE A 194 17.49 9.74 6.38
N TYR A 195 16.83 10.68 5.71
CA TYR A 195 16.52 10.53 4.28
C TYR A 195 17.77 10.55 3.40
N GLU A 196 18.71 11.47 3.67
CA GLU A 196 19.98 11.54 2.92
C GLU A 196 20.78 10.23 3.04
N ARG A 197 20.92 9.71 4.25
CA ARG A 197 21.59 8.43 4.49
C ARG A 197 20.86 7.27 3.83
N TYR A 198 19.53 7.30 3.80
CA TYR A 198 18.76 6.35 3.02
C TYR A 198 19.09 6.43 1.52
N LEU A 199 19.14 7.63 0.93
CA LEU A 199 19.47 7.83 -0.48
C LEU A 199 20.86 7.28 -0.85
N GLU A 200 21.85 7.46 0.03
CA GLU A 200 23.21 6.91 -0.13
C GLU A 200 23.22 5.37 -0.19
N LEU A 201 22.28 4.71 0.48
CA LEU A 201 22.20 3.25 0.59
C LEU A 201 21.35 2.61 -0.52
N ILE A 202 20.51 3.36 -1.23
CA ILE A 202 19.66 2.81 -2.32
C ILE A 202 20.48 2.06 -3.37
N PRO A 203 21.61 2.59 -3.89
CA PRO A 203 22.37 1.93 -4.96
C PRO A 203 22.98 0.58 -4.56
N SER A 204 23.33 0.42 -3.28
CA SER A 204 24.02 -0.76 -2.74
C SER A 204 23.08 -1.76 -2.05
N ALA A 205 21.83 -1.36 -1.78
CA ALA A 205 20.87 -2.21 -1.10
C ALA A 205 20.48 -3.42 -1.96
N ALA A 206 20.87 -4.62 -1.50
CA ALA A 206 20.49 -5.91 -2.10
C ALA A 206 18.96 -6.06 -2.23
N ARG A 207 18.19 -5.30 -1.44
CA ARG A 207 16.75 -5.12 -1.55
C ARG A 207 16.34 -3.67 -1.29
N VAL A 208 15.99 -2.98 -2.36
CA VAL A 208 15.03 -1.88 -2.29
C VAL A 208 13.64 -2.50 -2.14
N GLY A 209 13.21 -2.73 -0.89
CA GLY A 209 11.78 -2.86 -0.57
C GLY A 209 11.08 -1.50 -0.69
N ASN A 210 9.75 -1.48 -0.64
CA ASN A 210 8.96 -0.28 -0.96
C ASN A 210 9.29 0.98 -0.14
N GLU A 211 9.67 0.89 1.15
CA GLU A 211 10.04 2.07 1.96
C GLU A 211 10.85 1.71 3.23
N PRO A 212 12.14 1.33 3.15
CA PRO A 212 12.92 1.01 4.35
C PRO A 212 13.10 2.23 5.29
N TYR A 213 13.13 3.45 4.73
CA TYR A 213 13.20 4.69 5.52
C TYR A 213 11.97 4.88 6.42
N GLN A 214 10.77 4.44 5.99
CA GLN A 214 9.56 4.55 6.80
C GLN A 214 9.63 3.62 8.02
N ALA A 215 10.10 2.39 7.83
CA ALA A 215 10.30 1.45 8.94
C ALA A 215 11.35 1.98 9.94
N ALA A 216 12.44 2.56 9.45
CA ALA A 216 13.45 3.24 10.26
C ALA A 216 12.87 4.47 11.01
N ALA A 217 12.06 5.30 10.35
CA ALA A 217 11.40 6.44 10.99
C ALA A 217 10.44 6.00 12.11
N LEU A 218 9.68 4.92 11.91
CA LEU A 218 8.85 4.34 12.97
C LEU A 218 9.68 3.77 14.13
N ASP A 219 10.88 3.25 13.85
CA ASP A 219 11.82 2.81 14.89
C ASP A 219 12.31 3.99 15.74
N ILE A 220 12.65 5.12 15.10
CA ILE A 220 12.98 6.37 15.80
C ILE A 220 11.85 6.80 16.73
N LEU A 221 10.62 6.88 16.23
CA LEU A 221 9.48 7.29 17.05
C LEU A 221 9.26 6.35 18.25
N ARG A 222 9.36 5.03 18.05
CA ARG A 222 9.24 4.08 19.17
C ARG A 222 10.34 4.27 20.21
N HIS A 223 11.58 4.55 19.78
CA HIS A 223 12.69 4.86 20.67
C HIS A 223 12.47 6.17 21.45
N GLU A 224 11.80 7.15 20.83
CA GLU A 224 11.37 8.41 21.47
C GLU A 224 10.14 8.26 22.39
N GLY A 225 9.60 7.04 22.52
CA GLY A 225 8.49 6.73 23.41
C GLY A 225 7.10 6.81 22.77
N TYR A 226 6.99 6.97 21.46
CA TYR A 226 5.70 6.88 20.78
C TYR A 226 5.13 5.47 20.90
N ARG A 227 3.86 5.38 21.32
CA ARG A 227 3.08 4.15 21.23
C ARG A 227 2.58 3.96 19.80
N ILE A 228 3.04 2.89 19.15
CA ILE A 228 2.64 2.51 17.79
C ILE A 228 2.31 1.01 17.79
N ASP A 229 1.02 0.69 17.77
CA ASP A 229 0.52 -0.68 17.85
C ASP A 229 0.36 -1.30 16.44
N ASP A 230 0.38 -2.65 16.36
CA ASP A 230 0.26 -3.36 15.09
C ASP A 230 -1.20 -3.50 14.64
N ALA A 231 -1.52 -2.87 13.50
CA ALA A 231 -2.85 -2.95 12.87
C ALA A 231 -3.26 -4.39 12.51
N GLY A 232 -2.29 -5.27 12.23
CA GLY A 232 -2.53 -6.68 11.90
C GLY A 232 -3.14 -7.45 13.06
N THR A 233 -2.50 -7.38 14.24
CA THR A 233 -3.00 -8.05 15.46
C THR A 233 -4.39 -7.61 15.90
N LEU A 234 -4.83 -6.42 15.48
CA LEU A 234 -6.15 -5.86 15.79
C LEU A 234 -7.25 -6.29 14.81
N GLY A 235 -6.92 -7.07 13.78
CA GLY A 235 -7.85 -7.45 12.73
C GLY A 235 -8.18 -6.32 11.76
N LEU A 236 -7.39 -5.23 11.74
CA LEU A 236 -7.64 -4.10 10.85
C LEU A 236 -7.20 -4.41 9.43
N VAL A 237 -5.99 -4.94 9.27
CA VAL A 237 -5.38 -5.18 7.97
C VAL A 237 -4.80 -6.58 7.92
N ALA A 238 -5.05 -7.26 6.81
CA ALA A 238 -4.32 -8.46 6.44
C ALA A 238 -3.76 -8.30 5.04
N ARG A 239 -2.56 -8.85 4.79
CA ARG A 239 -1.97 -8.93 3.45
C ARG A 239 -2.18 -10.31 2.89
N TYR A 240 -2.75 -10.36 1.69
CA TYR A 240 -3.02 -11.61 1.00
C TYR A 240 -2.44 -11.58 -0.41
N TRP A 241 -1.62 -12.57 -0.71
CA TRP A 241 -1.06 -12.83 -2.01
C TRP A 241 -1.89 -13.88 -2.71
N ASN A 242 -2.59 -13.48 -3.75
CA ASN A 242 -3.26 -14.41 -4.66
C ASN A 242 -2.28 -14.96 -5.71
N MET A 243 -1.11 -15.40 -5.25
CA MET A 243 -0.05 -16.05 -6.03
C MET A 243 0.87 -16.84 -5.09
N PRO A 244 1.73 -17.76 -5.58
CA PRO A 244 2.68 -18.47 -4.73
C PRO A 244 3.67 -17.48 -4.11
N THR A 245 3.93 -17.64 -2.81
CA THR A 245 4.84 -16.79 -2.04
C THR A 245 6.02 -17.59 -1.50
N LYS A 246 7.08 -16.88 -1.09
CA LYS A 246 8.24 -17.48 -0.40
C LYS A 246 8.02 -17.69 1.10
N HIS A 247 7.06 -16.96 1.69
CA HIS A 247 6.66 -17.11 3.09
C HIS A 247 5.49 -18.09 3.21
N HIS A 248 5.28 -18.64 4.40
CA HIS A 248 4.06 -19.38 4.68
C HIS A 248 2.87 -18.42 4.74
N GLN A 249 1.93 -18.54 3.80
CA GLN A 249 0.68 -17.79 3.81
C GLN A 249 -0.46 -18.68 4.32
N ALA A 250 -1.20 -18.19 5.31
CA ALA A 250 -2.36 -18.88 5.83
C ALA A 250 -3.48 -19.05 4.76
N PRO A 251 -4.40 -20.01 4.92
CA PRO A 251 -5.55 -20.11 4.03
C PRO A 251 -6.40 -18.84 4.04
N PHE A 252 -6.99 -18.48 2.89
CA PHE A 252 -7.75 -17.22 2.71
C PHE A 252 -8.83 -16.95 3.78
N ARG A 253 -9.47 -18.02 4.29
CA ARG A 253 -10.49 -17.90 5.35
C ARG A 253 -9.99 -17.14 6.59
N THR A 254 -8.70 -17.23 6.89
CA THR A 254 -8.05 -16.55 8.01
C THR A 254 -8.09 -15.03 7.85
N PHE A 255 -7.96 -14.54 6.62
CA PHE A 255 -7.93 -13.10 6.32
C PHE A 255 -9.34 -12.53 6.11
N ALA A 256 -10.31 -13.37 5.78
CA ALA A 256 -11.68 -12.96 5.45
C ALA A 256 -12.46 -12.34 6.62
N HIS A 257 -11.89 -12.30 7.82
CA HIS A 257 -12.46 -11.67 9.02
C HIS A 257 -11.85 -10.29 9.33
N HIS A 258 -10.81 -9.86 8.60
CA HIS A 258 -10.19 -8.55 8.82
C HIS A 258 -11.06 -7.44 8.23
N PHE A 259 -10.88 -6.20 8.70
CA PHE A 259 -11.53 -5.04 8.12
C PHE A 259 -11.10 -4.81 6.67
N MET A 260 -9.78 -4.76 6.41
CA MET A 260 -9.22 -4.54 5.08
C MET A 260 -8.28 -5.66 4.65
N LEU A 261 -8.24 -5.91 3.34
CA LEU A 261 -7.21 -6.71 2.69
C LEU A 261 -6.26 -5.81 1.89
N HIS A 262 -4.97 -5.95 2.11
CA HIS A 262 -3.93 -5.52 1.19
C HIS A 262 -3.69 -6.61 0.16
N LEU A 263 -3.79 -6.28 -1.13
CA LEU A 263 -3.78 -7.21 -2.25
C LEU A 263 -2.71 -6.85 -3.29
N PRO A 264 -1.41 -7.09 -3.01
CA PRO A 264 -0.29 -6.54 -3.77
C PRO A 264 -0.31 -6.84 -5.28
N VAL A 265 -0.94 -7.95 -5.65
CA VAL A 265 -0.89 -8.54 -7.01
C VAL A 265 -2.25 -8.53 -7.72
N ASP A 266 -3.32 -8.08 -7.06
CA ASP A 266 -4.69 -8.20 -7.55
C ASP A 266 -5.26 -6.87 -8.07
N LYS A 267 -4.40 -5.95 -8.51
CA LYS A 267 -4.79 -4.63 -9.05
C LYS A 267 -5.86 -4.76 -10.16
N PHE A 268 -5.75 -5.75 -11.04
CA PHE A 268 -6.76 -6.01 -12.08
C PHE A 268 -8.08 -6.58 -11.55
N ILE A 269 -8.08 -7.27 -10.40
CA ILE A 269 -9.32 -7.73 -9.77
C ILE A 269 -10.03 -6.52 -9.14
N LEU A 270 -9.29 -5.63 -8.48
CA LEU A 270 -9.84 -4.38 -7.97
C LEU A 270 -10.45 -3.56 -9.10
N GLU A 271 -9.76 -3.41 -10.23
CA GLU A 271 -10.31 -2.79 -11.44
C GLU A 271 -11.65 -3.41 -11.89
N LYS A 272 -11.82 -4.74 -11.79
CA LYS A 272 -13.09 -5.39 -12.13
C LYS A 272 -14.17 -5.17 -11.07
N ILE A 273 -13.80 -5.04 -9.81
CA ILE A 273 -14.72 -4.70 -8.72
C ILE A 273 -15.19 -3.25 -8.89
N SER A 274 -14.31 -2.33 -9.29
CA SER A 274 -14.68 -0.94 -9.56
C SER A 274 -15.86 -0.87 -10.52
N ARG A 275 -15.87 -1.68 -11.59
CA ARG A 275 -16.95 -1.67 -12.60
C ARG A 275 -18.32 -2.18 -12.10
N ARG A 276 -18.45 -2.57 -10.82
CA ARG A 276 -19.72 -3.05 -10.21
C ARG A 276 -20.60 -1.92 -9.67
N GLY A 277 -20.12 -0.67 -9.66
CA GLY A 277 -20.86 0.46 -9.09
C GLY A 277 -20.77 0.49 -7.57
N ARG A 278 -21.75 1.14 -6.93
CA ARG A 278 -21.83 1.24 -5.46
C ARG A 278 -21.87 -0.14 -4.81
N LEU A 279 -21.09 -0.31 -3.73
CA LEU A 279 -21.01 -1.53 -2.95
C LEU A 279 -21.84 -1.41 -1.67
N ALA A 280 -22.58 -2.47 -1.33
CA ALA A 280 -23.17 -2.65 0.00
C ALA A 280 -22.19 -3.40 0.93
N PRO A 281 -22.40 -3.36 2.26
CA PRO A 281 -21.63 -4.18 3.21
C PRO A 281 -21.48 -5.64 2.76
N GLY A 282 -20.25 -6.15 2.77
CA GLY A 282 -19.91 -7.52 2.35
C GLY A 282 -19.82 -7.77 0.84
N ASP A 283 -20.26 -6.85 -0.02
CA ASP A 283 -20.19 -7.00 -1.48
C ASP A 283 -18.74 -7.15 -1.97
N ALA A 284 -17.85 -6.31 -1.44
CA ALA A 284 -16.42 -6.33 -1.76
C ALA A 284 -15.82 -7.73 -1.59
N LEU A 285 -16.05 -8.37 -0.44
CA LEU A 285 -15.57 -9.72 -0.15
C LEU A 285 -16.18 -10.76 -1.10
N ARG A 286 -17.48 -10.66 -1.36
CA ARG A 286 -18.19 -11.57 -2.27
C ARG A 286 -17.62 -11.50 -3.68
N HIS A 287 -17.42 -10.28 -4.20
CA HIS A 287 -16.85 -10.06 -5.52
C HIS A 287 -15.40 -10.55 -5.59
N TYR A 288 -14.57 -10.23 -4.60
CA TYR A 288 -13.19 -10.70 -4.55
C TYR A 288 -13.11 -12.24 -4.53
N ARG A 289 -13.93 -12.92 -3.73
CA ARG A 289 -13.99 -14.40 -3.69
C ARG A 289 -14.33 -15.02 -5.04
N HIS A 290 -15.22 -14.39 -5.80
CA HIS A 290 -15.61 -14.86 -7.13
C HIS A 290 -14.50 -14.63 -8.16
N LEU A 291 -13.80 -13.50 -8.08
CA LEU A 291 -12.82 -13.07 -9.07
C LEU A 291 -11.40 -13.63 -8.83
N LYS A 292 -11.01 -13.93 -7.59
CA LYS A 292 -9.62 -14.31 -7.26
C LYS A 292 -9.12 -15.56 -7.99
N TRP A 293 -10.03 -16.47 -8.36
CA TRP A 293 -9.67 -17.68 -9.11
C TRP A 293 -9.38 -17.44 -10.59
N GLN A 294 -9.60 -16.24 -11.11
CA GLN A 294 -9.35 -15.92 -12.52
C GLN A 294 -7.86 -16.00 -12.89
N TRP A 295 -6.95 -15.85 -11.93
CA TRP A 295 -5.51 -16.04 -12.16
C TRP A 295 -5.15 -17.49 -12.52
N LEU A 296 -5.85 -18.50 -12.00
CA LEU A 296 -5.57 -19.91 -12.34
C LEU A 296 -5.67 -20.17 -13.84
N ALA A 297 -6.67 -19.59 -14.51
CA ALA A 297 -6.84 -19.71 -15.95
C ALA A 297 -5.70 -19.01 -16.72
N LEU A 298 -5.23 -17.86 -16.24
CA LEU A 298 -4.12 -17.12 -16.84
C LEU A 298 -2.79 -17.84 -16.66
N GLU A 299 -2.54 -18.43 -15.48
CA GLU A 299 -1.33 -19.21 -15.22
C GLU A 299 -1.31 -20.50 -16.04
N LEU A 300 -2.43 -21.21 -16.13
CA LEU A 300 -2.54 -22.38 -17.02
C LEU A 300 -2.25 -21.99 -18.47
N ALA A 301 -2.85 -20.91 -18.97
CA ALA A 301 -2.63 -20.43 -20.32
C ALA A 301 -1.17 -20.01 -20.57
N ALA A 302 -0.50 -19.40 -19.59
CA ALA A 302 0.91 -19.03 -19.66
C ALA A 302 1.82 -20.26 -19.66
N ARG A 303 1.55 -21.26 -18.82
CA ARG A 303 2.27 -22.54 -18.78
C ARG A 303 2.10 -23.32 -20.09
N VAL A 304 0.88 -23.36 -20.64
CA VAL A 304 0.60 -23.98 -21.95
C VAL A 304 1.35 -23.26 -23.07
N ARG A 305 1.32 -21.92 -23.11
CA ARG A 305 2.10 -21.14 -24.10
C ARG A 305 3.60 -21.39 -23.99
N LYS A 306 4.15 -21.44 -22.77
CA LYS A 306 5.56 -21.73 -22.53
C LYS A 306 5.92 -23.14 -23.01
N ALA A 307 5.09 -24.14 -22.71
CA ALA A 307 5.28 -25.52 -23.15
C ALA A 307 5.27 -25.63 -24.70
N LEU A 308 4.34 -24.95 -25.37
CA LEU A 308 4.24 -24.91 -26.83
C LEU A 308 5.46 -24.22 -27.48
N HIS A 309 5.99 -23.15 -26.88
CA HIS A 309 7.21 -22.50 -27.36
C HIS A 309 8.45 -23.37 -27.17
N THR A 310 8.59 -24.07 -26.03
CA THR A 310 9.70 -25.02 -25.81
C THR A 310 9.60 -26.27 -26.68
N SER A 311 8.40 -26.66 -27.11
CA SER A 311 8.16 -27.77 -28.04
C SER A 311 8.58 -27.43 -29.48
N LYS A 312 8.38 -26.18 -29.92
CA LYS A 312 8.83 -25.72 -31.24
C LYS A 312 10.36 -25.58 -31.32
N ALA A 313 11.02 -25.15 -30.24
CA ALA A 313 12.47 -25.00 -30.19
C ALA A 313 13.25 -26.34 -30.18
N LYS A 314 12.59 -27.48 -29.90
CA LYS A 314 13.19 -28.82 -29.94
C LYS A 314 12.96 -29.59 -31.25
N ARG A 315 12.27 -28.97 -32.22
CA ARG A 315 11.96 -29.57 -33.54
C ARG A 315 12.62 -28.81 -34.70
N GLY A 316 13.53 -27.88 -34.41
CA GLY A 316 14.35 -27.15 -35.40
C GLY A 316 15.80 -27.59 -35.32
#